data_AF-A0A363NVW8-F1
#
_entry.id   AF-A0A363NVW8-F1
#
_cell.length_a   1.000
_cell.length_b   1.000
_cell.length_c   1.000
_cell.angle_alpha   90.00
_cell.angle_beta   90.00
_cell.angle_gamma   90.00
#
_symmetry.space_group_name_H-M   'P 1'
#
loop_
_entity.id
_entity.type
_entity.pdbx_description
1 polymer ?
#
loop_
_entity_poly.entity_id
_entity_poly.type
_entity_poly.pdbx_seq_one_letter_code
_entity_poly.pdbx_strand_id
1 'polypeptide(L)'
;MEETIGQLDTSYKGQIFRITFKEKDFQVQLLKKSPTKDETALEVLLDGGLQTLVKKKERWSFLQNDLDQDLANHIWRAISLRYRL
;
A
#
# COMPACT_ATOMS: atom_id res chain seq x y z
N MET A 1 -14.50 -37.29 12.57
CA MET A 1 -13.13 -37.53 12.04
C MET A 1 -13.03 -36.76 10.74
N GLU A 2 -11.82 -36.37 10.34
CA GLU A 2 -11.46 -35.47 9.22
C GLU A 2 -11.44 -33.98 9.66
N GLU A 3 -10.40 -33.48 10.36
CA GLU A 3 -9.01 -33.20 9.94
C GLU A 3 -8.87 -32.12 8.84
N THR A 4 -8.43 -30.93 9.29
CA THR A 4 -7.47 -29.96 8.67
C THR A 4 -7.56 -29.68 7.17
N ILE A 5 -7.69 -28.40 6.77
CA ILE A 5 -6.60 -27.53 6.24
C ILE A 5 -7.04 -26.07 6.41
N GLY A 6 -6.20 -25.24 7.05
CA GLY A 6 -6.40 -23.80 7.09
C GLY A 6 -6.47 -23.23 5.67
N GLN A 7 -7.62 -22.69 5.29
CA GLN A 7 -7.79 -21.95 4.06
C GLN A 7 -6.99 -20.64 4.20
N LEU A 8 -5.67 -20.73 4.02
CA LEU A 8 -4.78 -19.62 3.81
C LEU A 8 -5.20 -18.96 2.51
N ASP A 9 -6.17 -18.04 2.62
CA ASP A 9 -6.55 -16.95 1.75
C ASP A 9 -5.60 -16.74 0.54
N THR A 10 -5.66 -17.63 -0.44
CA THR A 10 -4.78 -17.68 -1.64
C THR A 10 -5.20 -16.64 -2.68
N SER A 11 -5.94 -15.62 -2.29
CA SER A 11 -6.54 -14.63 -3.19
C SER A 11 -6.54 -13.23 -2.60
N TYR A 12 -5.59 -12.91 -1.72
CA TYR A 12 -5.42 -11.51 -1.32
C TYR A 12 -4.86 -10.70 -2.48
N LYS A 13 -5.77 -10.19 -3.32
CA LYS A 13 -5.44 -9.33 -4.47
C LYS A 13 -5.00 -7.92 -4.06
N GLY A 14 -4.84 -7.66 -2.76
CA GLY A 14 -4.55 -6.34 -2.24
C GLY A 14 -5.79 -5.49 -2.04
N GLN A 15 -5.71 -4.50 -1.16
CA GLN A 15 -6.79 -3.51 -1.01
C GLN A 15 -6.65 -2.46 -2.10
N ILE A 16 -7.58 -2.45 -3.04
CA ILE A 16 -7.67 -1.44 -4.09
C ILE A 16 -8.45 -0.24 -3.55
N PHE A 17 -7.93 0.96 -3.79
CA PHE A 17 -8.61 2.21 -3.51
C PHE A 17 -8.17 3.30 -4.47
N ARG A 18 -9.00 4.32 -4.63
CA ARG A 18 -8.66 5.50 -5.42
C ARG A 18 -8.27 6.65 -4.51
N ILE A 19 -7.29 7.43 -4.94
CA ILE A 19 -6.93 8.70 -4.33
C ILE A 19 -6.88 9.76 -5.42
N THR A 20 -7.33 10.97 -5.09
CA THR A 20 -7.17 12.13 -5.96
C THR A 20 -6.00 12.95 -5.42
N PHE A 21 -5.03 13.25 -6.28
CA PHE A 21 -3.83 13.98 -5.92
C PHE A 21 -3.46 14.96 -7.04
N LYS A 22 -3.30 16.26 -6.72
CA LYS A 22 -3.05 17.34 -7.70
C LYS A 22 -3.97 17.24 -8.92
N GLU A 23 -5.28 17.15 -8.68
CA GLU A 23 -6.32 17.08 -9.72
C GLU A 23 -6.25 15.84 -10.64
N LYS A 24 -5.45 14.83 -10.27
CA LYS A 24 -5.37 13.54 -10.95
C LYS A 24 -5.86 12.43 -10.04
N ASP A 25 -6.67 11.53 -10.59
CA ASP A 25 -7.08 10.32 -9.90
C ASP A 25 -6.06 9.21 -10.13
N PHE A 26 -5.65 8.56 -9.04
CA PHE A 26 -4.75 7.43 -9.06
C PHE A 26 -5.42 6.23 -8.43
N GLN A 27 -5.37 5.09 -9.12
CA GLN A 27 -5.74 3.81 -8.53
C GLN A 27 -4.55 3.23 -7.78
N VAL A 28 -4.73 2.94 -6.50
CA VAL A 28 -3.71 2.38 -5.63
C VAL A 28 -4.18 1.01 -5.17
N GLN A 29 -3.34 -0.02 -5.33
CA GLN A 29 -3.58 -1.35 -4.79
C GLN A 29 -2.49 -1.67 -3.78
N LEU A 30 -2.84 -1.73 -2.50
CA LEU A 30 -1.92 -2.19 -1.47
C LEU A 30 -1.75 -3.70 -1.59
N LEU A 31 -0.56 -4.17 -1.99
CA LEU A 31 -0.29 -5.60 -2.13
C LEU A 31 -0.08 -6.30 -0.78
N LYS A 32 0.11 -5.54 0.29
CA LYS A 32 0.29 -6.05 1.64
C LYS A 32 -1.05 -6.25 2.35
N LYS A 33 -1.29 -7.47 2.84
CA LYS A 33 -2.52 -7.85 3.55
C LYS A 33 -2.70 -7.18 4.90
N SER A 34 -1.64 -7.14 5.68
CA SER A 34 -1.63 -6.58 7.02
C SER A 34 -0.48 -5.59 7.11
N PRO A 35 -0.64 -4.36 6.58
CA PRO A 35 0.32 -3.30 6.86
C PRO A 35 0.32 -3.07 8.37
N THR A 36 1.50 -2.88 8.96
CA THR A 36 1.65 -2.47 10.36
C THR A 36 2.34 -1.10 10.41
N LYS A 37 2.17 -0.36 11.51
CA LYS A 37 2.82 0.96 11.69
C LYS A 37 4.35 0.88 11.77
N ASP A 38 4.87 -0.29 12.14
CA ASP A 38 6.28 -0.62 12.21
C ASP A 38 6.89 -0.94 10.84
N GLU A 39 6.06 -1.03 9.79
CA GLU A 39 6.55 -1.22 8.43
C GLU A 39 7.40 -0.03 7.99
N THR A 40 8.58 -0.36 7.46
CA THR A 40 9.51 0.58 6.84
C THR A 40 9.47 0.52 5.32
N ALA A 41 8.80 -0.47 4.74
CA ALA A 41 8.61 -0.63 3.32
C ALA A 41 7.27 -1.30 2.99
N LEU A 42 6.61 -0.85 1.93
CA LEU A 42 5.33 -1.36 1.47
C LEU A 42 5.31 -1.40 -0.05
N GLU A 43 4.77 -2.46 -0.61
CA GLU A 43 4.57 -2.59 -2.05
C GLU A 43 3.14 -2.22 -2.41
N VAL A 44 3.00 -1.29 -3.34
CA VAL A 44 1.71 -0.82 -3.86
C VAL A 44 1.74 -0.85 -5.38
N LEU A 45 0.63 -1.19 -6.04
CA LEU A 45 0.46 -0.86 -7.45
C LEU A 45 -0.14 0.53 -7.55
N LEU A 46 0.54 1.43 -8.24
CA LEU A 46 0.02 2.75 -8.59
C LEU A 46 -0.32 2.74 -10.08
N ASP A 47 -1.60 2.86 -10.42
CA ASP A 47 -2.12 2.80 -11.80
C ASP A 47 -1.68 1.52 -12.57
N GLY A 48 -1.48 0.42 -11.84
CA GLY A 48 -0.98 -0.84 -12.38
C GLY A 48 0.55 -0.96 -12.44
N GLY A 49 1.30 0.10 -12.13
CA GLY A 49 2.75 0.06 -11.96
C GLY A 49 3.15 -0.36 -10.55
N LEU A 50 4.01 -1.38 -10.42
CA LEU A 50 4.55 -1.80 -9.13
C LEU A 50 5.50 -0.76 -8.56
N GLN A 51 5.13 -0.21 -7.41
CA GLN A 51 5.84 0.86 -6.73
C GLN A 51 6.11 0.44 -5.28
N THR A 52 7.38 0.47 -4.88
CA THR A 52 7.77 0.24 -3.49
C THR A 52 7.83 1.58 -2.76
N LEU A 53 6.99 1.75 -1.75
CA LEU A 53 7.06 2.83 -0.78
C LEU A 53 8.04 2.44 0.32
N VAL A 54 8.95 3.35 0.67
CA VAL A 54 9.90 3.18 1.77
C VAL A 54 9.79 4.37 2.71
N LYS A 55 9.81 4.10 4.00
CA LYS A 55 9.81 5.10 5.05
C LYS A 55 11.23 5.65 5.19
N LYS A 56 11.46 6.86 4.70
CA LYS A 56 12.73 7.59 4.85
C LYS A 56 12.56 8.61 5.96
N LYS A 57 13.18 8.34 7.12
CA LYS A 57 13.04 9.11 8.35
C LYS A 57 11.58 9.13 8.84
N GLU A 58 10.85 10.20 8.55
CA GLU A 58 9.47 10.42 8.98
C GLU A 58 8.48 10.52 7.82
N ARG A 59 8.96 10.36 6.58
CA ARG A 59 8.14 10.51 5.37
C ARG A 59 8.23 9.26 4.52
N TRP A 60 7.11 8.91 3.89
CA TRP A 60 7.08 7.86 2.89
C TRP A 60 7.53 8.42 1.55
N SER A 61 8.35 7.66 0.85
CA SER A 61 8.90 8.01 -0.46
C SER A 61 8.89 6.78 -1.36
N PHE A 62 8.81 6.95 -2.67
CA PHE A 62 8.99 5.84 -3.60
C PHE A 62 10.47 5.45 -3.71
N LEU A 63 10.75 4.14 -3.79
CA LEU A 63 12.11 3.59 -3.88
C LEU A 63 12.69 3.74 -5.28
N GLN A 64 11.90 3.36 -6.29
CA GLN A 64 12.33 3.20 -7.69
C GLN A 64 12.18 4.47 -8.53
N ASN A 65 11.46 5.47 -8.04
CA ASN A 65 10.92 6.52 -8.88
C ASN A 65 11.03 7.87 -8.16
N ASP A 66 11.43 8.91 -8.89
CA ASP A 66 11.42 10.32 -8.45
C ASP A 66 9.98 10.88 -8.40
N LEU A 67 9.02 10.01 -8.11
CA LEU A 67 7.63 10.39 -7.93
C LEU A 67 7.51 11.26 -6.68
N ASP A 68 6.55 12.18 -6.74
CA ASP A 68 6.22 13.11 -5.65
C ASP A 68 6.20 12.39 -4.29
N GLN A 69 7.10 12.79 -3.39
CA GLN A 69 7.09 12.34 -2.01
C GLN A 69 5.75 12.64 -1.33
N ASP A 70 5.09 13.72 -1.73
CA ASP A 70 3.78 14.11 -1.22
C ASP A 70 2.69 13.09 -1.62
N LEU A 71 2.76 12.54 -2.84
CA LEU A 71 1.90 11.44 -3.28
C LEU A 71 2.13 10.18 -2.44
N ALA A 72 3.39 9.81 -2.17
CA ALA A 72 3.73 8.68 -1.32
C ALA A 72 3.14 8.83 0.09
N ASN A 73 3.26 10.01 0.70
CA ASN A 73 2.67 10.30 1.99
C ASN A 73 1.13 10.30 1.94
N HIS A 74 0.53 10.78 0.84
CA HIS A 74 -0.92 10.77 0.67
C HIS A 74 -1.47 9.34 0.57
N ILE A 75 -0.79 8.46 -0.18
CA ILE A 75 -1.08 7.03 -0.23
C ILE A 75 -0.99 6.41 1.16
N TRP A 76 0.13 6.64 1.88
CA TRP A 76 0.29 6.10 3.22
C TRP A 76 -0.78 6.60 4.18
N ARG A 77 -1.14 7.89 4.14
CA ARG A 77 -2.26 8.44 4.93
C ARG A 77 -3.55 7.70 4.65
N ALA A 78 -3.87 7.47 3.37
CA ALA A 78 -5.07 6.74 2.97
C ALA A 78 -5.04 5.27 3.43
N ILE A 79 -3.87 4.65 3.52
CA ILE A 79 -3.69 3.30 4.08
C ILE A 79 -3.86 3.32 5.59
N SER A 80 -3.12 4.18 6.31
CA SER A 80 -3.16 4.30 7.77
C SER A 80 -4.57 4.61 8.27
N LEU A 81 -5.35 5.45 7.56
CA LEU A 81 -6.76 5.71 7.87
C LEU A 81 -7.65 4.46 7.74
N ARG A 82 -7.42 3.61 6.73
CA ARG A 82 -8.23 2.39 6.51
C ARG A 82 -7.89 1.28 7.48
N TYR A 83 -6.61 1.11 7.79
CA TYR A 83 -6.12 0.03 8.65
C TYR A 83 -5.96 0.46 10.12
N ARG A 84 -6.25 1.72 10.44
CA ARG A 84 -6.10 2.32 11.78
C ARG A 84 -4.69 2.14 12.35
N LEU A 85 -3.67 2.41 11.53
CA LEU A 85 -2.24 2.31 11.85
C LEU A 85 -1.72 3.53 12.60
#